data_AF-A0A229GI49-F1
#
_entry.id   AF-A0A229GI49-F1
#
_cell.length_a   1.000
_cell.length_b   1.000
_cell.length_c   1.000
_cell.angle_alpha   90.00
_cell.angle_beta   90.00
_cell.angle_gamma   90.00
#
_symmetry.space_group_name_H-M   'P 1'
#
loop_
_entity.id
_entity.type
_entity.pdbx_description
1 polymer ?
#
loop_
_entity_poly.entity_id
_entity_poly.type
_entity_poly.pdbx_seq_one_letter_code
_entity_poly.pdbx_strand_id
1 'polypeptide(L)'
;MTNTKYVFEQNRIDDVQWSGVSRLSSLPSLPDDGKSPPLKTPLFYLKSVSINAYEDDIYFVNNTEQTLHFVAPFKLYKSLTDAYAKLGDISDKNVHKARLYADDMDRLYTDVLPNQGVRIGRTHIIYDSDGLMQWFIQVPFKAVDAHYAMWRFNVVEKGGVGEAYPLLWDNFGKPTHMVSCQCLTERADMPIEPSVYEERCWVFDRLIESLGIADALFVLAINDVLYRYCVGWSAPYNESDIQAKDIAHKLQKLKPKDAQAVKAIVQSVYDFWFNEGFAKNISVEACTELFDLYQDWMAKH
;
A
#
# COMPACT_ATOMS: atom_id res chain seq x y z
N MET A 1 -34.28 -11.04 8.55
CA MET A 1 -32.95 -10.43 8.70
C MET A 1 -32.04 -11.45 9.36
N THR A 2 -31.38 -12.28 8.57
CA THR A 2 -30.25 -13.08 9.04
C THR A 2 -29.05 -12.16 9.11
N ASN A 3 -28.56 -11.91 10.32
CA ASN A 3 -27.34 -11.17 10.57
C ASN A 3 -26.14 -12.06 10.24
N THR A 4 -26.00 -12.43 8.96
CA THR A 4 -24.79 -13.09 8.46
C THR A 4 -23.74 -12.00 8.33
N LYS A 5 -22.86 -11.89 9.33
CA LYS A 5 -21.58 -11.19 9.14
C LYS A 5 -20.93 -11.82 7.92
N TYR A 6 -20.77 -11.05 6.85
CA TYR A 6 -19.98 -11.46 5.70
C TYR A 6 -18.55 -11.70 6.19
N VAL A 7 -18.11 -12.95 6.14
CA VAL A 7 -16.71 -13.31 6.33
C VAL A 7 -16.10 -13.33 4.94
N PHE A 8 -15.10 -12.47 4.72
CA PHE A 8 -14.38 -12.47 3.46
C PHE A 8 -13.55 -13.75 3.39
N GLU A 9 -13.76 -14.54 2.34
CA GLU A 9 -12.88 -15.68 2.04
C GLU A 9 -12.04 -15.35 0.81
N GLN A 10 -10.79 -15.80 0.78
CA GLN A 10 -9.99 -15.65 -0.42
C GLN A 10 -10.48 -16.60 -1.51
N ASN A 11 -10.55 -16.11 -2.75
CA ASN A 11 -10.90 -16.92 -3.91
C ASN A 11 -10.09 -16.46 -5.13
N ARG A 12 -9.68 -17.43 -5.96
CA ARG A 12 -8.97 -17.20 -7.21
C ARG A 12 -9.71 -17.86 -8.37
N ILE A 13 -9.64 -17.21 -9.53
CA ILE A 13 -10.08 -17.76 -10.80
C ILE A 13 -8.90 -17.71 -11.77
N ASP A 14 -8.66 -18.79 -12.50
CA ASP A 14 -7.55 -18.91 -13.44
C ASP A 14 -8.01 -18.69 -14.89
N ASP A 15 -7.04 -18.54 -15.79
CA ASP A 15 -7.23 -18.44 -17.24
C ASP A 15 -8.26 -17.38 -17.68
N VAL A 16 -8.34 -16.27 -16.94
CA VAL A 16 -9.31 -15.21 -17.20
C VAL A 16 -8.92 -14.45 -18.47
N GLN A 17 -9.63 -14.72 -19.55
CA GLN A 17 -9.41 -14.05 -20.83
C GLN A 17 -10.07 -12.67 -20.87
N TRP A 18 -9.30 -11.66 -21.27
CA TRP A 18 -9.87 -10.37 -21.67
C TRP A 18 -10.62 -10.52 -22.99
N SER A 19 -11.96 -10.52 -22.93
CA SER A 19 -12.82 -10.53 -24.12
C SER A 19 -13.31 -9.13 -24.51
N GLY A 20 -12.70 -8.08 -23.97
CA GLY A 20 -13.22 -6.72 -24.04
C GLY A 20 -13.17 -6.14 -25.45
N VAL A 21 -14.25 -6.35 -26.19
CA VAL A 21 -14.72 -5.40 -27.20
C VAL A 21 -15.12 -4.14 -26.43
N SER A 22 -14.29 -3.11 -26.45
CA SER A 22 -14.66 -1.81 -25.87
C SER A 22 -16.01 -1.39 -26.47
N ARG A 23 -17.06 -1.18 -25.64
CA ARG A 23 -18.41 -0.76 -26.08
C ARG A 23 -18.45 0.63 -26.76
N LEU A 24 -17.31 1.23 -27.10
CA LEU A 24 -17.24 2.25 -28.15
C LEU A 24 -17.47 1.68 -29.56
N SER A 25 -17.39 0.36 -29.72
CA SER A 25 -17.73 -0.37 -30.95
C SER A 25 -19.24 -0.53 -31.21
N SER A 26 -20.11 -0.16 -30.26
CA SER A 26 -21.57 -0.17 -30.46
C SER A 26 -22.14 1.17 -30.98
N LEU A 27 -21.28 2.13 -31.33
CA LEU A 27 -21.68 3.24 -32.19
C LEU A 27 -21.85 2.70 -33.63
N PRO A 28 -22.87 3.14 -34.39
CA PRO A 28 -22.99 2.75 -35.79
C PRO A 28 -21.67 3.09 -36.49
N SER A 29 -21.09 2.07 -37.11
CA SER A 29 -19.83 2.08 -37.85
C SER A 29 -19.53 3.44 -38.49
N LEU A 30 -18.56 4.16 -37.92
CA LEU A 30 -17.89 5.23 -38.67
C LEU A 30 -17.24 4.59 -39.91
N PRO A 31 -17.18 5.31 -41.03
CA PRO A 31 -16.61 4.79 -42.27
C PRO A 31 -15.20 4.25 -42.01
N ASP A 32 -14.95 3.03 -42.47
CA ASP A 32 -13.68 2.32 -42.35
C ASP A 32 -12.63 3.01 -43.23
N ASP A 33 -12.00 4.03 -42.67
CA ASP A 33 -10.93 4.83 -43.26
C ASP A 33 -9.54 4.24 -42.97
N GLY A 34 -9.48 2.98 -42.49
CA GLY A 34 -8.23 2.28 -42.17
C GLY A 34 -7.47 2.88 -40.98
N LYS A 35 -8.09 3.78 -40.21
CA LYS A 35 -7.49 4.47 -39.06
C LYS A 35 -8.20 4.18 -37.73
N SER A 36 -8.69 2.95 -37.56
CA SER A 36 -9.17 2.52 -36.25
C SER A 36 -8.01 2.60 -35.24
N PRO A 37 -8.15 3.33 -34.12
CA PRO A 37 -7.13 3.34 -33.09
C PRO A 37 -6.91 1.90 -32.59
N PRO A 38 -5.66 1.50 -32.26
CA PRO A 38 -5.41 0.16 -31.75
C PRO A 38 -6.29 -0.10 -30.53
N LEU A 39 -6.90 -1.29 -30.49
CA LEU A 39 -7.65 -1.77 -29.34
C LEU A 39 -6.73 -1.76 -28.12
N LYS A 40 -7.00 -0.85 -27.17
CA LYS A 40 -6.24 -0.80 -25.92
C LYS A 40 -6.55 -2.03 -25.09
N THR A 41 -5.51 -2.71 -24.64
CA THR A 41 -5.64 -3.85 -23.74
C THR A 41 -5.35 -3.39 -22.32
N PRO A 42 -6.20 -3.69 -21.32
CA PRO A 42 -5.90 -3.33 -19.95
C PRO A 42 -4.77 -4.21 -19.41
N LEU A 43 -3.85 -3.63 -18.63
CA LEU A 43 -2.92 -4.40 -17.79
C LEU A 43 -3.65 -5.04 -16.61
N PHE A 44 -4.60 -4.28 -16.06
CA PHE A 44 -5.42 -4.70 -14.92
C PHE A 44 -6.86 -4.28 -15.15
N TYR A 45 -7.80 -5.13 -14.75
CA TYR A 45 -9.22 -4.82 -14.80
C TYR A 45 -9.97 -5.52 -13.68
N LEU A 46 -11.18 -5.05 -13.38
CA LEU A 46 -12.12 -5.77 -12.53
C LEU A 46 -13.11 -6.57 -13.38
N LYS A 47 -13.46 -7.74 -12.87
CA LYS A 47 -14.45 -8.65 -13.45
C LYS A 47 -15.51 -8.98 -12.41
N SER A 48 -16.77 -8.76 -12.77
CA SER A 48 -17.90 -9.29 -12.00
C SER A 48 -18.19 -10.74 -12.40
N VAL A 49 -18.39 -11.62 -11.42
CA VAL A 49 -18.78 -13.01 -11.62
C VAL A 49 -19.99 -13.31 -10.76
N SER A 50 -21.13 -13.55 -11.41
CA SER A 50 -22.38 -13.85 -10.71
C SER A 50 -22.32 -15.19 -9.99
N ILE A 51 -22.67 -15.15 -8.72
CA ILE A 51 -22.78 -16.33 -7.85
C ILE A 51 -24.21 -16.86 -7.91
N ASN A 52 -25.18 -15.94 -7.92
CA ASN A 52 -26.60 -16.22 -8.03
C ASN A 52 -27.32 -15.00 -8.63
N ALA A 53 -28.65 -15.00 -8.62
CA ALA A 53 -29.47 -13.92 -9.19
C ALA A 53 -29.37 -12.57 -8.45
N TYR A 54 -28.68 -12.52 -7.32
CA TYR A 54 -28.65 -11.37 -6.41
C TYR A 54 -27.25 -10.95 -6.00
N GLU A 55 -26.23 -11.80 -6.16
CA GLU A 55 -24.87 -11.53 -5.70
C GLU A 55 -23.84 -11.77 -6.80
N ASP A 56 -22.92 -10.82 -6.89
CA ASP A 56 -21.76 -10.84 -7.78
C ASP A 56 -20.47 -10.77 -6.95
N ASP A 57 -19.55 -11.70 -7.17
CA ASP A 57 -18.18 -11.56 -6.68
C ASP A 57 -17.38 -10.66 -7.63
N ILE A 58 -16.58 -9.75 -7.07
CA ILE A 58 -15.74 -8.83 -7.83
C ILE A 58 -14.30 -9.30 -7.75
N TYR A 59 -13.68 -9.53 -8.90
CA TYR A 59 -12.30 -9.99 -9.03
C TYR A 59 -11.42 -8.90 -9.61
N PHE A 60 -10.24 -8.69 -9.01
CA PHE A 60 -9.13 -8.02 -9.67
C PHE A 60 -8.42 -9.02 -10.57
N VAL A 61 -8.20 -8.69 -11.84
CA VAL A 61 -7.54 -9.56 -12.81
C VAL A 61 -6.19 -9.00 -13.22
N ASN A 62 -5.15 -9.83 -13.05
CA ASN A 62 -3.82 -9.58 -13.60
C ASN A 62 -3.80 -9.99 -15.08
N ASN A 63 -4.00 -9.04 -16.00
CA ASN A 63 -4.00 -9.30 -17.44
C ASN A 63 -2.60 -9.15 -18.06
N THR A 64 -1.54 -9.28 -17.25
CA THR A 64 -0.15 -9.15 -17.67
C THR A 64 0.52 -10.50 -17.74
N GLU A 65 1.66 -10.57 -18.43
CA GLU A 65 2.52 -11.76 -18.49
C GLU A 65 3.41 -11.95 -17.25
N GLN A 66 3.29 -11.07 -16.25
CA GLN A 66 4.12 -11.10 -15.04
C GLN A 66 3.31 -11.53 -13.83
N THR A 67 3.91 -12.36 -12.97
CA THR A 67 3.35 -12.63 -11.64
C THR A 67 3.47 -11.37 -10.77
N LEU A 68 2.35 -10.92 -10.21
CA LEU A 68 2.38 -9.84 -9.21
C LEU A 68 2.80 -10.42 -7.86
N HIS A 69 3.76 -9.77 -7.22
CA HIS A 69 4.22 -10.18 -5.88
C HIS A 69 3.07 -10.19 -4.87
N PHE A 70 2.19 -9.18 -4.93
CA PHE A 70 0.94 -9.19 -4.18
C PHE A 70 -0.17 -8.36 -4.85
N VAL A 71 -1.40 -8.58 -4.41
CA VAL A 71 -2.55 -7.70 -4.61
C VAL A 71 -3.17 -7.42 -3.25
N ALA A 72 -3.19 -6.14 -2.85
CA ALA A 72 -3.78 -5.67 -1.60
C ALA A 72 -5.11 -4.96 -1.91
N PRO A 73 -6.28 -5.59 -1.67
CA PRO A 73 -7.59 -4.98 -1.87
C PRO A 73 -8.00 -4.07 -0.70
N PHE A 74 -7.03 -3.33 -0.16
CA PHE A 74 -7.19 -2.40 0.95
C PHE A 74 -6.12 -1.30 0.87
N LYS A 75 -6.26 -0.29 1.71
CA LYS A 75 -5.32 0.83 1.73
C LYS A 75 -4.05 0.44 2.48
N LEU A 76 -2.92 0.42 1.77
CA LEU A 76 -1.62 0.40 2.42
C LEU A 76 -1.24 1.79 2.94
N TYR A 77 -0.55 1.82 4.09
CA TYR A 77 -0.20 3.01 4.85
C TYR A 77 1.32 3.20 4.83
N LYS A 78 1.77 4.45 4.65
CA LYS A 78 3.21 4.77 4.69
C LYS A 78 3.75 4.96 6.09
N SER A 79 2.89 5.32 7.04
CA SER A 79 3.28 5.71 8.39
C SER A 79 2.15 5.44 9.39
N LEU A 80 2.50 5.50 10.67
CA LEU A 80 1.55 5.49 11.78
C LEU A 80 0.50 6.61 11.64
N THR A 81 0.92 7.80 11.24
CA THR A 81 0.04 8.96 11.05
C THR A 81 -1.00 8.71 9.97
N ASP A 82 -0.60 8.08 8.85
CA ASP A 82 -1.51 7.71 7.76
C ASP A 82 -2.54 6.64 8.20
N ALA A 83 -2.16 5.77 9.13
CA ALA A 83 -3.05 4.81 9.80
C ALA A 83 -3.88 5.45 10.94
N TYR A 84 -3.78 6.77 11.12
CA TYR A 84 -4.44 7.53 12.20
C TYR A 84 -4.05 7.05 13.61
N ALA A 85 -2.82 6.58 13.77
CA ALA A 85 -2.20 6.41 15.06
C ALA A 85 -1.53 7.74 15.50
N LYS A 86 -1.58 8.02 16.80
CA LYS A 86 -1.01 9.20 17.45
C LYS A 86 0.19 8.75 18.28
N LEU A 87 1.36 9.37 18.08
CA LEU A 87 2.50 9.17 18.98
C LEU A 87 2.10 9.49 20.44
N GLY A 88 2.61 8.74 21.43
CA GLY A 88 2.33 8.95 22.85
C GLY A 88 0.94 8.54 23.38
N ASP A 89 0.01 8.17 22.51
CA ASP A 89 -1.32 7.68 22.91
C ASP A 89 -1.25 6.18 23.19
N ILE A 90 -1.63 5.73 24.39
CA ILE A 90 -1.55 4.32 24.77
C ILE A 90 -2.88 3.57 24.62
N SER A 91 -3.88 4.14 23.95
CA SER A 91 -5.19 3.51 23.77
C SER A 91 -5.14 2.27 22.86
N ASP A 92 -6.07 1.33 23.08
CA ASP A 92 -6.22 0.12 22.26
C ASP A 92 -6.33 0.44 20.77
N LYS A 93 -7.09 1.48 20.43
CA LYS A 93 -7.23 1.96 19.06
C LYS A 93 -5.89 2.38 18.48
N ASN A 94 -5.01 2.97 19.28
CA ASN A 94 -3.71 3.42 18.82
C ASN A 94 -2.74 2.26 18.59
N VAL A 95 -2.65 1.35 19.56
CA VAL A 95 -1.80 0.15 19.47
C VAL A 95 -2.24 -0.74 18.31
N HIS A 96 -3.55 -0.95 18.13
CA HIS A 96 -4.10 -1.72 17.01
C HIS A 96 -3.77 -1.08 15.66
N LYS A 97 -4.02 0.23 15.50
CA LYS A 97 -3.70 0.95 14.26
C LYS A 97 -2.22 1.01 13.95
N ALA A 98 -1.36 0.96 14.96
CA ALA A 98 0.07 0.92 14.76
C ALA A 98 0.53 -0.35 14.05
N ARG A 99 -0.27 -1.42 14.06
CA ARG A 99 -0.06 -2.61 13.21
C ARG A 99 -0.42 -2.37 11.74
N LEU A 100 -0.95 -1.19 11.36
CA LEU A 100 -1.30 -0.74 10.02
C LEU A 100 -2.45 -1.51 9.35
N TYR A 101 -2.34 -2.84 9.24
CA TYR A 101 -3.22 -3.68 8.41
C TYR A 101 -3.90 -4.81 9.19
N ALA A 102 -3.94 -4.73 10.52
CA ALA A 102 -4.41 -5.84 11.37
C ALA A 102 -5.81 -6.36 11.03
N ASP A 103 -6.67 -5.53 10.44
CA ASP A 103 -8.04 -5.89 10.06
C ASP A 103 -8.18 -6.40 8.62
N ASP A 104 -7.12 -6.33 7.80
CA ASP A 104 -7.21 -6.55 6.35
C ASP A 104 -6.19 -7.56 5.78
N MET A 105 -5.20 -8.02 6.57
CA MET A 105 -4.17 -8.94 6.09
C MET A 105 -4.73 -10.29 5.60
N ASP A 106 -5.90 -10.71 6.08
CA ASP A 106 -6.63 -11.88 5.59
C ASP A 106 -7.13 -11.72 4.14
N ARG A 107 -7.12 -10.49 3.60
CA ARG A 107 -7.52 -10.18 2.22
C ARG A 107 -6.34 -10.05 1.25
N LEU A 108 -5.10 -10.12 1.75
CA LEU A 108 -3.90 -10.00 0.92
C LEU A 108 -3.70 -11.26 0.08
N TYR A 109 -3.55 -11.09 -1.22
CA TYR A 109 -3.13 -12.17 -2.11
C TYR A 109 -1.65 -12.01 -2.45
N THR A 110 -0.85 -13.06 -2.29
CA THR A 110 0.52 -13.13 -2.83
C THR A 110 0.54 -13.91 -4.14
N ASP A 111 1.60 -13.71 -4.94
CA ASP A 111 1.88 -14.52 -6.13
C ASP A 111 0.68 -14.63 -7.09
N VAL A 112 0.13 -13.49 -7.49
CA VAL A 112 -1.01 -13.46 -8.43
C VAL A 112 -0.50 -13.67 -9.84
N LEU A 113 -0.79 -14.84 -10.41
CA LEU A 113 -0.25 -15.30 -11.68
C LEU A 113 -0.78 -14.49 -12.88
N PRO A 114 -0.12 -14.56 -14.05
CA PRO A 114 -0.67 -14.07 -15.31
C PRO A 114 -2.07 -14.63 -15.56
N ASN A 115 -2.98 -13.76 -16.01
CA ASN A 115 -4.39 -14.04 -16.30
C ASN A 115 -5.19 -14.62 -15.12
N GLN A 116 -4.70 -14.44 -13.89
CA GLN A 116 -5.41 -14.85 -12.68
C GLN A 116 -6.24 -13.70 -12.13
N GLY A 117 -7.47 -14.01 -11.73
CA GLY A 117 -8.35 -13.14 -10.96
C GLY A 117 -8.30 -13.48 -9.48
N VAL A 118 -8.24 -12.48 -8.61
CA VAL A 118 -8.37 -12.63 -7.15
C VAL A 118 -9.58 -11.86 -6.66
N ARG A 119 -10.41 -12.48 -5.81
CA ARG A 119 -11.63 -11.85 -5.30
C ARG A 119 -11.28 -10.70 -4.37
N ILE A 120 -11.82 -9.51 -4.62
CA ILE A 120 -11.58 -8.31 -3.81
C ILE A 120 -12.84 -7.80 -3.10
N GLY A 121 -14.01 -8.35 -3.44
CA GLY A 121 -15.26 -7.96 -2.82
C GLY A 121 -16.44 -8.74 -3.37
N ARG A 122 -17.61 -8.39 -2.86
CA ARG A 122 -18.92 -8.89 -3.31
C ARG A 122 -19.90 -7.73 -3.32
N THR A 123 -20.82 -7.75 -4.27
CA THR A 123 -21.93 -6.80 -4.35
C THR A 123 -23.25 -7.55 -4.42
N HIS A 124 -24.25 -7.08 -3.69
CA HIS A 124 -25.62 -7.53 -3.81
C HIS A 124 -26.37 -6.64 -4.81
N ILE A 125 -26.68 -7.18 -5.99
CA ILE A 125 -27.25 -6.47 -7.15
C ILE A 125 -28.43 -5.57 -6.78
N ILE A 126 -29.36 -6.03 -5.94
CA ILE A 126 -30.56 -5.25 -5.57
C ILE A 126 -30.30 -4.23 -4.45
N TYR A 127 -29.50 -4.57 -3.44
CA TYR A 127 -29.33 -3.71 -2.26
C TYR A 127 -28.22 -2.68 -2.45
N ASP A 128 -27.22 -3.03 -3.24
CA ASP A 128 -26.09 -2.16 -3.54
C ASP A 128 -26.31 -1.35 -4.83
N SER A 129 -27.42 -1.54 -5.56
CA SER A 129 -27.72 -0.82 -6.81
C SER A 129 -27.71 0.70 -6.65
N ASP A 130 -28.15 1.18 -5.48
CA ASP A 130 -28.15 2.59 -5.14
C ASP A 130 -26.98 3.02 -4.24
N GLY A 131 -26.18 2.04 -3.80
CA GLY A 131 -24.96 2.26 -3.03
C GLY A 131 -23.82 2.77 -3.89
N LEU A 132 -23.02 3.65 -3.31
CA LEU A 132 -21.70 3.99 -3.85
C LEU A 132 -20.69 3.01 -3.27
N MET A 133 -20.14 2.15 -4.11
CA MET A 133 -19.13 1.18 -3.72
C MET A 133 -17.75 1.76 -3.96
N GLN A 134 -16.83 1.49 -3.02
CA GLN A 134 -15.45 1.94 -3.11
C GLN A 134 -14.49 0.78 -2.86
N TRP A 135 -13.54 0.57 -3.77
CA TRP A 135 -12.45 -0.40 -3.60
C TRP A 135 -11.10 0.29 -3.73
N PHE A 136 -10.24 0.06 -2.74
CA PHE A 136 -8.82 0.39 -2.80
C PHE A 136 -8.06 -0.83 -3.23
N ILE A 137 -7.21 -0.70 -4.25
CA ILE A 137 -6.40 -1.80 -4.74
C ILE A 137 -4.97 -1.29 -4.93
N GLN A 138 -4.00 -1.98 -4.34
CA GLN A 138 -2.59 -1.66 -4.49
C GLN A 138 -1.80 -2.86 -4.99
N VAL A 139 -0.97 -2.64 -6.00
CA VAL A 139 -0.16 -3.68 -6.64
C VAL A 139 1.25 -3.18 -6.97
N PRO A 140 2.30 -3.95 -6.66
CA PRO A 140 3.64 -3.66 -7.14
C PRO A 140 3.73 -4.07 -8.61
N PHE A 141 3.87 -3.09 -9.50
CA PHE A 141 4.02 -3.36 -10.93
C PHE A 141 4.92 -2.33 -11.59
N LYS A 142 5.99 -2.82 -12.22
CA LYS A 142 7.05 -2.02 -12.82
C LYS A 142 6.58 -1.36 -14.13
N ALA A 143 6.61 -0.03 -14.17
CA ALA A 143 6.56 0.72 -15.42
C ALA A 143 7.90 0.60 -16.18
N VAL A 144 7.90 0.83 -17.49
CA VAL A 144 9.03 0.56 -18.42
C VAL A 144 10.39 1.12 -17.93
N ASP A 145 10.40 2.22 -17.16
CA ASP A 145 11.63 2.87 -16.68
C ASP A 145 11.78 2.95 -15.15
N ALA A 146 10.93 2.26 -14.37
CA ALA A 146 10.98 2.33 -12.91
C ALA A 146 11.74 1.14 -12.31
N HIS A 147 12.71 1.36 -11.43
CA HIS A 147 13.35 0.25 -10.70
C HIS A 147 12.37 -0.47 -9.75
N TYR A 148 11.37 0.27 -9.25
CA TYR A 148 10.28 -0.24 -8.42
C TYR A 148 9.08 0.74 -8.54
N ALA A 149 7.86 0.22 -8.60
CA ALA A 149 6.66 1.05 -8.69
C ALA A 149 5.45 0.38 -8.01
N MET A 150 4.65 1.18 -7.31
CA MET A 150 3.41 0.76 -6.66
C MET A 150 2.24 1.49 -7.32
N TRP A 151 1.31 0.74 -7.90
CA TRP A 151 0.08 1.30 -8.44
C TRP A 151 -1.00 1.30 -7.37
N ARG A 152 -1.68 2.44 -7.21
CA ARG A 152 -2.82 2.64 -6.33
C ARG A 152 -4.06 2.97 -7.14
N PHE A 153 -5.07 2.12 -7.05
CA PHE A 153 -6.37 2.30 -7.67
C PHE A 153 -7.41 2.64 -6.61
N ASN A 154 -8.24 3.64 -6.91
CA ASN A 154 -9.45 3.93 -6.15
C ASN A 154 -10.64 3.83 -7.11
N VAL A 155 -11.33 2.69 -7.04
CA VAL A 155 -12.53 2.43 -7.82
C VAL A 155 -13.73 2.93 -7.03
N VAL A 156 -14.55 3.77 -7.66
CA VAL A 156 -15.76 4.31 -7.05
C VAL A 156 -16.87 4.14 -8.08
N GLU A 157 -17.80 3.24 -7.80
CA GLU A 157 -18.87 2.92 -8.75
C GLU A 157 -20.23 2.79 -8.06
N LYS A 158 -21.26 3.27 -8.75
CA LYS A 158 -22.65 3.14 -8.30
C LYS A 158 -23.24 1.85 -8.83
N GLY A 159 -23.79 1.03 -7.94
CA GLY A 159 -24.50 -0.19 -8.35
C GLY A 159 -23.61 -1.35 -8.78
N GLY A 160 -22.33 -1.32 -8.38
CA GLY A 160 -21.37 -2.39 -8.65
C GLY A 160 -20.53 -2.16 -9.90
N VAL A 161 -19.72 -3.15 -10.24
CA VAL A 161 -18.78 -3.09 -11.36
C VAL A 161 -19.35 -3.88 -12.53
N GLY A 162 -19.36 -3.30 -13.73
CA GLY A 162 -19.78 -4.01 -14.94
C GLY A 162 -18.87 -5.18 -15.31
N GLU A 163 -19.26 -5.97 -16.32
CA GLU A 163 -18.56 -7.22 -16.72
C GLU A 163 -17.04 -7.06 -16.93
N ALA A 164 -16.58 -5.89 -17.38
CA ALA A 164 -15.18 -5.60 -17.63
C ALA A 164 -14.87 -4.12 -17.33
N TYR A 165 -14.12 -3.86 -16.26
CA TYR A 165 -13.81 -2.51 -15.77
C TYR A 165 -12.30 -2.27 -15.74
N PRO A 166 -11.72 -1.69 -16.81
CA PRO A 166 -10.29 -1.41 -16.93
C PRO A 166 -9.76 -0.52 -15.78
N LEU A 167 -8.65 -0.90 -15.17
CA LEU A 167 -7.99 -0.08 -14.14
C LEU A 167 -6.79 0.69 -14.70
N LEU A 168 -6.08 0.08 -15.65
CA LEU A 168 -4.87 0.62 -16.25
C LEU A 168 -4.70 0.07 -17.67
N TRP A 169 -4.39 0.92 -18.65
CA TRP A 169 -4.09 0.49 -20.02
C TRP A 169 -2.64 0.02 -20.16
N ASP A 170 -2.37 -0.81 -21.18
CA ASP A 170 -1.04 -1.26 -21.61
C ASP A 170 0.00 -0.15 -21.79
N ASN A 171 -0.45 1.05 -22.19
CA ASN A 171 0.37 2.24 -22.30
C ASN A 171 0.50 3.03 -20.98
N PHE A 172 0.16 2.44 -19.84
CA PHE A 172 0.10 3.05 -18.51
C PHE A 172 -0.88 4.23 -18.38
N GLY A 173 -1.77 4.40 -19.35
CA GLY A 173 -2.80 5.43 -19.32
C GLY A 173 -3.92 5.11 -18.33
N LYS A 174 -4.38 6.12 -17.59
CA LYS A 174 -5.57 6.03 -16.75
C LYS A 174 -6.85 5.95 -17.62
N PRO A 175 -7.73 4.96 -17.44
CA PRO A 175 -9.06 4.93 -18.05
C PRO A 175 -9.93 6.14 -17.64
N THR A 176 -10.84 6.59 -18.52
CA THR A 176 -11.60 7.84 -18.30
C THR A 176 -12.58 7.79 -17.13
N HIS A 177 -13.10 6.60 -16.80
CA HIS A 177 -14.00 6.39 -15.67
C HIS A 177 -13.26 6.33 -14.32
N MET A 178 -11.95 6.06 -14.33
CA MET A 178 -11.18 5.91 -13.10
C MET A 178 -11.01 7.24 -12.38
N VAL A 179 -11.56 7.32 -11.16
CA VAL A 179 -11.39 8.48 -10.27
C VAL A 179 -9.91 8.70 -9.97
N SER A 180 -9.24 7.67 -9.42
CA SER A 180 -7.80 7.73 -9.13
C SER A 180 -7.07 6.47 -9.58
N CYS A 181 -5.95 6.69 -10.26
CA CYS A 181 -4.97 5.69 -10.66
C CYS A 181 -3.61 6.38 -10.55
N GLN A 182 -2.85 6.06 -9.50
CA GLN A 182 -1.58 6.71 -9.19
C GLN A 182 -0.46 5.69 -9.22
N CYS A 183 0.65 6.04 -9.87
CA CYS A 183 1.89 5.27 -9.81
C CYS A 183 2.82 5.98 -8.83
N LEU A 184 3.27 5.26 -7.80
CA LEU A 184 4.30 5.73 -6.90
C LEU A 184 5.62 5.11 -7.26
N THR A 185 6.63 5.95 -7.43
CA THR A 185 8.01 5.58 -7.74
C THR A 185 8.99 6.08 -6.70
N GLU A 186 8.62 7.13 -5.96
CA GLU A 186 9.45 7.71 -4.92
C GLU A 186 9.37 6.90 -3.63
N ARG A 187 10.54 6.53 -3.09
CA ARG A 187 10.68 5.78 -1.83
C ARG A 187 9.98 6.47 -0.65
N ALA A 188 9.99 7.80 -0.63
CA ALA A 188 9.31 8.62 0.36
C ALA A 188 7.79 8.35 0.43
N ASP A 189 7.17 8.07 -0.70
CA ASP A 189 5.71 7.90 -0.81
C ASP A 189 5.25 6.43 -0.71
N MET A 190 6.21 5.49 -0.74
CA MET A 190 5.94 4.06 -0.67
C MET A 190 5.29 3.70 0.67
N PRO A 191 4.27 2.82 0.66
CA PRO A 191 3.73 2.29 1.90
C PRO A 191 4.73 1.33 2.57
N ILE A 192 4.50 0.99 3.84
CA ILE A 192 5.14 -0.19 4.43
C ILE A 192 4.54 -1.42 3.75
N GLU A 193 5.39 -2.23 3.13
CA GLU A 193 4.93 -3.38 2.34
C GLU A 193 4.33 -4.48 3.22
N PRO A 194 3.30 -5.20 2.72
CA PRO A 194 2.76 -6.35 3.45
C PRO A 194 3.78 -7.47 3.71
N SER A 195 4.82 -7.57 2.88
CA SER A 195 5.92 -8.55 3.02
C SER A 195 6.68 -8.42 4.35
N VAL A 196 6.75 -7.20 4.92
CA VAL A 196 7.41 -6.94 6.20
C VAL A 196 6.43 -6.81 7.37
N TYR A 197 5.13 -7.04 7.14
CA TYR A 197 4.08 -6.84 8.16
C TYR A 197 4.33 -7.64 9.43
N GLU A 198 4.57 -8.96 9.30
CA GLU A 198 4.78 -9.87 10.44
C GLU A 198 6.04 -9.49 11.22
N GLU A 199 7.13 -9.24 10.51
CA GLU A 199 8.41 -8.80 11.08
C GLU A 199 8.24 -7.49 11.84
N ARG A 200 7.54 -6.52 11.25
CA ARG A 200 7.25 -5.23 11.87
C ARG A 200 6.38 -5.35 13.11
N CYS A 201 5.34 -6.21 13.10
CA CYS A 201 4.50 -6.46 14.26
C CYS A 201 5.31 -7.10 15.40
N TRP A 202 6.18 -8.06 15.07
CA TRP A 202 7.08 -8.66 16.05
C TRP A 202 8.06 -7.65 16.67
N VAL A 203 8.66 -6.77 15.85
CA VAL A 203 9.50 -5.67 16.35
C VAL A 203 8.70 -4.77 17.30
N PHE A 204 7.47 -4.43 16.94
CA PHE A 204 6.63 -3.57 17.77
C PHE A 204 6.29 -4.20 19.12
N ASP A 205 5.90 -5.48 19.15
CA ASP A 205 5.59 -6.18 20.40
C ASP A 205 6.83 -6.24 21.33
N ARG A 206 8.02 -6.53 20.77
CA ARG A 206 9.28 -6.49 21.52
C ARG A 206 9.63 -5.09 22.05
N LEU A 207 9.34 -4.05 21.26
CA LEU A 207 9.54 -2.66 21.69
C LEU A 207 8.60 -2.31 22.85
N ILE A 208 7.33 -2.74 22.81
CA ILE A 208 6.37 -2.52 23.89
C ILE A 208 6.86 -3.17 25.18
N GLU A 209 7.34 -4.41 25.11
CA GLU A 209 7.86 -5.12 26.29
C GLU A 209 9.08 -4.43 26.92
N SER A 210 9.93 -3.81 26.11
CA SER A 210 11.20 -3.22 26.57
C SER A 210 11.12 -1.74 26.96
N LEU A 211 10.25 -0.96 26.31
CA LEU A 211 10.20 0.50 26.45
C LEU A 211 8.84 1.03 26.91
N GLY A 212 7.81 0.19 26.91
CA GLY A 212 6.42 0.63 27.04
C GLY A 212 5.86 1.21 25.74
N ILE A 213 4.53 1.36 25.68
CA ILE A 213 3.79 1.63 24.42
C ILE A 213 4.20 2.95 23.77
N ALA A 214 4.31 4.04 24.54
CA ALA A 214 4.56 5.37 23.99
C ALA A 214 5.93 5.47 23.28
N ASP A 215 6.99 4.98 23.92
CA ASP A 215 8.33 4.95 23.35
C ASP A 215 8.47 3.90 22.25
N ALA A 216 7.78 2.75 22.38
CA ALA A 216 7.73 1.75 21.32
C ALA A 216 7.15 2.31 20.01
N LEU A 217 6.07 3.09 20.09
CA LEU A 217 5.48 3.75 18.92
C LEU A 217 6.44 4.75 18.27
N PHE A 218 7.17 5.51 19.08
CA PHE A 218 8.15 6.48 18.58
C PHE A 218 9.31 5.79 17.86
N VAL A 219 9.88 4.75 18.47
CA VAL A 219 10.95 3.95 17.88
C VAL A 219 10.47 3.23 16.61
N LEU A 220 9.27 2.66 16.62
CA LEU A 220 8.68 2.00 15.45
C LEU A 220 8.51 2.99 14.29
N ALA A 221 8.03 4.21 14.57
CA ALA A 221 7.88 5.27 13.56
C ALA A 221 9.24 5.67 12.95
N ILE A 222 10.28 5.77 13.77
CA ILE A 222 11.65 6.01 13.29
C ILE A 222 12.08 4.87 12.38
N ASN A 223 11.87 3.61 12.79
CA ASN A 223 12.25 2.44 11.98
C ASN A 223 11.53 2.40 10.63
N ASP A 224 10.24 2.76 10.60
CA ASP A 224 9.46 2.88 9.36
C ASP A 224 10.06 3.89 8.37
N VAL A 225 10.60 5.02 8.88
CA VAL A 225 11.29 6.01 8.04
C VAL A 225 12.61 5.45 7.53
N LEU A 226 13.42 4.83 8.40
CA LEU A 226 14.71 4.24 8.00
C LEU A 226 14.52 3.17 6.91
N TYR A 227 13.51 2.31 7.08
CA TYR A 227 13.14 1.27 6.12
C TYR A 227 12.75 1.85 4.76
N ARG A 228 11.80 2.80 4.73
CA ARG A 228 11.30 3.38 3.45
C ARG A 228 12.40 4.08 2.67
N TYR A 229 13.27 4.81 3.36
CA TYR A 229 14.37 5.56 2.73
C TYR A 229 15.64 4.71 2.52
N CYS A 230 15.63 3.42 2.85
CA CYS A 230 16.77 2.51 2.75
C CYS A 230 18.04 3.07 3.42
N VAL A 231 17.90 3.69 4.60
CA VAL A 231 19.01 4.32 5.31
C VAL A 231 19.99 3.26 5.78
N GLY A 232 21.24 3.35 5.31
CA GLY A 232 22.30 2.39 5.66
C GLY A 232 22.13 1.00 5.02
N TRP A 233 21.54 0.94 3.83
CA TRP A 233 21.35 -0.29 3.04
C TRP A 233 20.18 -1.18 3.51
N SER A 234 19.76 -2.10 2.64
CA SER A 234 18.55 -2.93 2.73
C SER A 234 18.64 -4.05 3.78
N ALA A 235 19.02 -3.71 5.00
CA ALA A 235 18.93 -4.65 6.10
C ALA A 235 17.45 -5.06 6.28
N PRO A 236 17.16 -6.32 6.65
CA PRO A 236 15.84 -6.74 7.10
C PRO A 236 15.22 -5.74 8.08
N TYR A 237 13.89 -5.60 8.10
CA TYR A 237 13.22 -4.56 8.88
C TYR A 237 13.59 -4.65 10.38
N ASN A 238 13.80 -5.86 10.88
CA ASN A 238 14.17 -6.15 12.27
C ASN A 238 15.62 -5.83 12.62
N GLU A 239 16.52 -5.66 11.66
CA GLU A 239 17.93 -5.33 11.92
C GLU A 239 18.13 -3.83 12.13
N SER A 240 17.20 -3.00 11.62
CA SER A 240 17.24 -1.54 11.74
C SER A 240 16.67 -1.01 13.08
N ASP A 241 16.02 -1.86 13.88
CA ASP A 241 15.35 -1.43 15.10
C ASP A 241 16.33 -0.96 16.20
N ILE A 242 17.55 -1.52 16.21
CA ILE A 242 18.61 -1.14 17.14
C ILE A 242 19.07 0.30 16.86
N GLN A 243 19.28 0.64 15.59
CA GLN A 243 19.63 2.00 15.17
C GLN A 243 18.46 2.94 15.45
N ALA A 244 17.22 2.51 15.22
CA ALA A 244 16.03 3.30 15.56
C ALA A 244 15.96 3.64 17.07
N LYS A 245 16.25 2.68 17.95
CA LYS A 245 16.34 2.89 19.41
C LYS A 245 17.41 3.91 19.77
N ASP A 246 18.61 3.76 19.21
CA ASP A 246 19.74 4.67 19.48
C ASP A 246 19.48 6.09 18.97
N ILE A 247 18.85 6.21 17.80
CA ILE A 247 18.40 7.48 17.24
C ILE A 247 17.37 8.10 18.19
N ALA A 248 16.32 7.37 18.58
CA ALA A 248 15.29 7.87 19.50
C ALA A 248 15.91 8.40 20.81
N HIS A 249 16.82 7.62 21.42
CA HIS A 249 17.52 8.02 22.64
C HIS A 249 18.35 9.31 22.44
N LYS A 250 19.09 9.40 21.33
CA LYS A 250 19.90 10.60 21.03
C LYS A 250 19.04 11.81 20.72
N LEU A 251 17.91 11.66 20.04
CA LEU A 251 16.94 12.75 19.79
C LEU A 251 16.46 13.33 21.12
N GLN A 252 16.02 12.47 22.06
CA GLN A 252 15.57 12.87 23.39
C GLN A 252 16.68 13.56 24.22
N LYS A 253 17.91 13.03 24.14
CA LYS A 253 19.05 13.54 24.92
C LYS A 253 19.60 14.86 24.38
N LEU A 254 19.78 14.95 23.06
CA LEU A 254 20.47 16.08 22.40
C LEU A 254 19.51 17.20 22.00
N LYS A 255 18.21 16.91 21.88
CA LYS A 255 17.16 17.87 21.58
C LYS A 255 17.46 18.71 20.34
N PRO A 256 17.60 18.06 19.16
CA PRO A 256 17.92 18.77 17.93
C PRO A 256 16.84 19.82 17.60
N LYS A 257 17.24 20.86 16.87
CA LYS A 257 16.37 21.99 16.52
C LYS A 257 15.96 22.02 15.06
N ASP A 258 16.56 21.18 14.22
CA ASP A 258 16.30 21.11 12.79
C ASP A 258 16.69 19.74 12.23
N ALA A 259 16.30 19.50 10.97
CA ALA A 259 16.60 18.28 10.22
C ALA A 259 18.10 18.05 10.01
N GLN A 260 18.93 19.10 10.00
CA GLN A 260 20.38 18.96 9.81
C GLN A 260 21.05 18.40 11.07
N ALA A 261 20.61 18.81 12.24
CA ALA A 261 21.02 18.22 13.51
C ALA A 261 20.55 16.76 13.62
N VAL A 262 19.33 16.45 13.16
CA VAL A 262 18.85 15.06 13.06
C VAL A 262 19.75 14.25 12.12
N LYS A 263 20.10 14.79 10.96
CA LYS A 263 21.02 14.12 10.02
C LYS A 263 22.36 13.77 10.68
N ALA A 264 22.95 14.69 11.45
CA ALA A 264 24.18 14.43 12.18
C ALA A 264 24.01 13.32 13.24
N ILE A 265 22.86 13.26 13.92
CA ILE A 265 22.54 12.17 14.86
C ILE A 265 22.46 10.83 14.13
N VAL A 266 21.66 10.75 13.06
CA VAL A 266 21.51 9.52 12.26
C VAL A 266 22.87 9.06 11.73
N GLN A 267 23.66 9.97 11.15
CA GLN A 267 25.00 9.67 10.67
C GLN A 267 25.88 9.08 11.79
N SER A 268 25.90 9.71 12.96
CA SER A 268 26.70 9.23 14.10
C SER A 268 26.31 7.84 14.60
N VAL A 269 25.02 7.49 14.50
CA VAL A 269 24.53 6.16 14.88
C VAL A 269 25.01 5.14 13.87
N TYR A 270 24.81 5.39 12.57
CA TYR A 270 25.23 4.45 11.54
C TYR A 270 26.75 4.29 11.47
N ASP A 271 27.51 5.37 11.65
CA ASP A 271 28.98 5.30 11.70
C ASP A 271 29.48 4.48 12.89
N PHE A 272 28.78 4.50 14.02
CA PHE A 272 29.09 3.67 15.19
C PHE A 272 28.83 2.18 14.91
N TRP A 273 27.70 1.85 14.30
CA TRP A 273 27.30 0.44 14.07
C TRP A 273 28.01 -0.20 12.88
N PHE A 274 28.39 0.57 11.85
CA PHE A 274 28.85 0.03 10.56
C PHE A 274 30.16 0.65 10.04
N ASN A 275 30.86 1.42 10.87
CA ASN A 275 32.04 2.23 10.55
C ASN A 275 31.74 3.51 9.77
N GLU A 276 32.66 4.47 9.89
CA GLU A 276 32.54 5.80 9.31
C GLU A 276 32.32 5.77 7.80
N GLY A 277 31.31 6.51 7.36
CA GLY A 277 30.96 6.64 5.96
C GLY A 277 30.19 5.44 5.43
N PHE A 278 29.59 4.61 6.27
CA PHE A 278 28.68 3.56 5.79
C PHE A 278 27.37 4.16 5.23
N ALA A 279 26.72 5.04 5.99
CA ALA A 279 25.49 5.70 5.56
C ALA A 279 25.80 6.93 4.69
N LYS A 280 26.17 6.75 3.42
CA LYS A 280 26.62 7.88 2.56
C LYS A 280 25.50 8.76 2.01
N ASN A 281 24.23 8.34 2.09
CA ASN A 281 23.11 8.97 1.39
C ASN A 281 21.85 9.14 2.27
N ILE A 282 22.01 9.58 3.52
CA ILE A 282 20.86 9.92 4.36
C ILE A 282 20.16 11.14 3.74
N SER A 283 18.94 10.94 3.24
CA SER A 283 18.17 12.00 2.59
C SER A 283 17.73 13.07 3.58
N VAL A 284 17.61 14.32 3.12
CA VAL A 284 17.13 15.43 3.95
C VAL A 284 15.66 15.25 4.27
N GLU A 285 14.92 14.61 3.37
CA GLU A 285 13.50 14.28 3.51
C GLU A 285 13.29 13.30 4.68
N ALA A 286 14.10 12.25 4.78
CA ALA A 286 14.07 11.31 5.90
C ALA A 286 14.36 12.03 7.23
N CYS A 287 15.36 12.91 7.24
CA CYS A 287 15.73 13.66 8.44
C CYS A 287 14.65 14.67 8.85
N THR A 288 13.95 15.26 7.88
CA THR A 288 12.78 16.13 8.12
C THR A 288 11.65 15.33 8.74
N GLU A 289 11.31 14.17 8.19
CA GLU A 289 10.25 13.32 8.73
C GLU A 289 10.59 12.82 10.15
N LEU A 290 11.84 12.43 10.40
CA LEU A 290 12.31 12.08 11.75
C LEU A 290 12.25 13.27 12.72
N PHE A 291 12.55 14.48 12.25
CA PHE A 291 12.44 15.69 13.06
C PHE A 291 10.98 15.98 13.44
N ASP A 292 10.05 15.86 12.49
CA ASP A 292 8.61 16.05 12.72
C ASP A 292 8.07 15.01 13.71
N LEU A 293 8.44 13.73 13.55
CA LEU A 293 8.10 12.68 14.51
C LEU A 293 8.60 13.01 15.93
N TYR A 294 9.82 13.53 16.04
CA TYR A 294 10.39 13.95 17.33
C TYR A 294 9.63 15.13 17.93
N GLN A 295 9.28 16.15 17.14
CA GLN A 295 8.47 17.28 17.62
C GLN A 295 7.09 16.83 18.10
N ASP A 296 6.44 15.93 17.35
CA ASP A 296 5.14 15.36 17.71
C ASP A 296 5.19 14.52 19.00
N TRP A 297 6.31 13.82 19.22
CA TRP A 297 6.55 13.06 20.45
C TRP A 297 6.81 13.98 21.65
N MET A 298 7.66 15.01 21.48
CA MET A 298 7.97 16.03 22.50
C MET A 298 6.77 16.87 22.91
N ALA A 299 5.82 17.10 22.00
CA ALA A 299 4.59 17.83 22.31
C ALA A 299 3.69 17.07 23.30
N LYS A 300 3.97 15.79 23.57
CA LYS A 300 3.12 14.89 24.36
C LYS A 300 3.80 14.31 25.60
N HIS A 301 5.12 14.52 25.78
CA HIS A 301 5.93 14.02 26.90
C HIS A 301 6.92 15.08 27.37
#